data_AF-A0A6N4X707-F1
#
_entry.id   AF-A0A6N4X707-F1
#
_cell.length_a   1.000
_cell.length_b   1.000
_cell.length_c   1.000
_cell.angle_alpha   90.00
_cell.angle_beta   90.00
_cell.angle_gamma   90.00
#
_symmetry.space_group_name_H-M   'P 1'
#
loop_
_entity.id
_entity.type
_entity.pdbx_description
1 polymer ?
#
loop_
_entity_poly.entity_id
_entity_poly.type
_entity_poly.pdbx_seq_one_letter_code
_entity_poly.pdbx_strand_id
1 'polypeptide(L)' 'MKGLTADQIYPSVMFQINQVQDPSERQKLETMILGAVESKLRRKARISAQLDKIPRYQYNQKTIKKIK' A
#
# COMPACT_ATOMS: atom_id res chain seq x y z
N MET A 1 -24.20 -11.18 17.88
CA MET A 1 -22.81 -10.96 18.32
C MET A 1 -22.19 -9.89 17.43
N LYS A 2 -21.84 -8.71 17.95
CA LYS A 2 -21.06 -7.73 17.20
C LYS A 2 -19.60 -8.20 17.25
N GLY A 3 -19.12 -8.84 16.19
CA GLY A 3 -17.70 -9.15 16.05
C GLY A 3 -16.90 -7.86 16.05
N LEU A 4 -15.72 -7.87 16.68
CA LEU A 4 -14.75 -6.77 16.56
C LEU A 4 -14.56 -6.44 15.09
N THR A 5 -14.76 -5.17 14.71
CA THR A 5 -14.68 -4.79 13.30
C THR A 5 -13.22 -4.74 12.86
N ALA A 6 -12.97 -5.09 11.60
CA ALA A 6 -11.64 -5.02 10.97
C ALA A 6 -10.91 -3.70 11.26
N ASP A 7 -11.65 -2.58 11.20
CA ASP A 7 -11.10 -1.25 11.45
C ASP A 7 -10.73 -1.00 12.93
N GLN A 8 -11.32 -1.74 13.88
CA GLN A 8 -10.98 -1.65 15.31
C GLN A 8 -9.72 -2.46 15.67
N ILE A 9 -9.51 -3.60 15.01
CA ILE A 9 -8.37 -4.49 15.31
C ILE A 9 -7.08 -4.02 14.61
N TYR A 10 -7.22 -3.40 13.43
CA TYR A 10 -6.11 -2.99 12.58
C TYR A 10 -5.00 -2.20 13.30
N PRO A 11 -5.29 -1.17 14.13
CA PRO A 11 -4.24 -0.38 14.78
C PRO A 11 -3.38 -1.21 15.74
N SER A 12 -3.99 -2.11 16.51
CA SER A 12 -3.29 -2.99 17.46
C SER A 12 -2.38 -3.98 16.75
N VAL A 13 -2.84 -4.54 15.64
CA VAL A 13 -2.06 -5.46 14.80
C VAL A 13 -0.87 -4.73 14.17
N MET A 14 -1.08 -3.54 13.61
CA MET A 14 0.02 -2.74 13.05
C MET A 14 1.06 -2.38 14.12
N PHE A 15 0.62 -2.05 15.33
CA PHE A 15 1.55 -1.77 16.43
C PHE A 15 2.46 -2.97 16.72
N GLN A 16 1.90 -4.19 16.77
CA GLN A 16 2.68 -5.42 17.00
C GLN A 16 3.65 -5.71 15.86
N ILE A 17 3.21 -5.56 14.60
CA ILE A 17 4.06 -5.78 13.43
C ILE A 17 5.23 -4.77 13.40
N ASN A 18 5.00 -3.52 13.83
CA ASN A 18 6.04 -2.51 13.92
C ASN A 18 7.12 -2.81 14.98
N GLN A 19 6.86 -3.71 15.95
CA GLN A 19 7.87 -4.14 16.93
C GLN A 19 8.84 -5.19 16.37
N VAL A 20 8.53 -5.77 15.20
CA VAL A 20 9.39 -6.77 14.56
C VAL A 20 10.63 -6.08 13.99
N GLN A 21 11.80 -6.52 14.44
CA GLN A 21 13.09 -5.91 14.07
C GLN A 21 13.56 -6.36 12.68
N ASP A 22 13.27 -7.59 12.28
CA ASP A 22 13.64 -8.09 10.95
C ASP A 22 12.70 -7.49 9.89
N PRO A 23 13.21 -6.70 8.93
CA PRO A 23 12.39 -6.10 7.89
C PRO A 23 11.73 -7.14 6.98
N SER A 24 12.36 -8.29 6.75
CA SER A 24 11.85 -9.36 5.90
C SER A 24 10.67 -10.07 6.54
N GLU A 25 10.78 -10.40 7.83
CA GLU A 25 9.69 -10.99 8.60
C GLU A 25 8.55 -10.00 8.80
N ARG A 26 8.87 -8.74 9.08
CA ARG A 26 7.90 -7.67 9.17
C ARG A 26 7.09 -7.55 7.89
N GLN A 27 7.74 -7.50 6.72
CA GLN A 27 7.04 -7.41 5.43
C GLN A 27 6.14 -8.62 5.15
N LYS A 28 6.58 -9.82 5.55
CA LYS A 28 5.80 -11.05 5.45
C LYS A 28 4.55 -10.98 6.35
N LEU A 29 4.70 -10.50 7.59
CA LEU A 29 3.61 -10.32 8.54
C LEU A 29 2.64 -9.21 8.10
N GLU A 30 3.14 -8.09 7.59
CA GLU A 30 2.33 -7.03 6.98
C GLU A 30 1.49 -7.62 5.83
N THR A 31 2.09 -8.39 4.93
CA THR A 31 1.38 -8.93 3.77
C THR A 31 0.34 -9.99 4.16
N MET A 32 0.67 -10.88 5.09
CA MET A 32 -0.18 -12.00 5.50
C MET A 32 -1.31 -11.54 6.43
N ILE A 33 -1.00 -10.72 7.44
CA ILE A 33 -1.94 -10.35 8.49
C ILE A 33 -2.81 -9.18 8.04
N LEU A 34 -2.25 -8.16 7.38
CA LEU A 34 -3.07 -7.03 6.90
C LEU A 34 -4.03 -7.48 5.79
N GLY A 35 -3.65 -8.47 4.99
CA GLY A 35 -4.56 -9.08 4.00
C GLY A 35 -5.82 -9.70 4.62
N ALA A 36 -5.74 -10.17 5.87
CA ALA A 36 -6.84 -10.79 6.61
C ALA A 36 -7.60 -9.80 7.52
N VAL A 37 -6.94 -8.76 8.03
CA VAL A 37 -7.48 -7.82 9.02
C VAL A 37 -7.94 -6.49 8.41
N GLU A 38 -7.49 -6.12 7.21
CA GLU A 38 -7.92 -4.86 6.56
C GLU A 38 -9.36 -4.91 6.08
N SER A 39 -10.09 -3.79 6.28
CA SER A 39 -11.33 -3.55 5.56
C SER A 39 -11.07 -3.42 4.05
N LYS A 40 -12.05 -3.80 3.22
CA LYS A 40 -11.95 -3.72 1.75
C LYS A 40 -11.54 -2.33 1.25
N LEU A 41 -11.99 -1.27 1.93
CA LEU A 41 -11.66 0.11 1.58
C LEU A 41 -10.19 0.44 1.86
N ARG A 42 -9.66 0.07 3.03
CA ARG A 42 -8.23 0.26 3.36
C ARG A 42 -7.32 -0.53 2.44
N ARG A 43 -7.68 -1.78 2.14
CA ARG A 43 -6.94 -2.62 1.19
C ARG A 43 -6.84 -1.97 -0.19
N LYS A 44 -7.95 -1.42 -0.71
CA LYS A 44 -7.97 -0.67 -1.97
C LYS A 44 -7.06 0.56 -1.90
N ALA A 45 -7.15 1.35 -0.82
CA ALA A 45 -6.31 2.53 -0.63
C ALA A 45 -4.81 2.17 -0.61
N ARG A 46 -4.42 1.13 0.13
CA ARG A 46 -3.03 0.66 0.19
C ARG A 46 -2.51 0.19 -1.16
N ILE A 47 -3.27 -0.65 -1.87
CA ILE A 47 -2.90 -1.10 -3.23
C ILE A 47 -2.77 0.12 -4.15
N SER A 48 -3.72 1.06 -4.11
CA SER A 48 -3.66 2.27 -4.95
C SER A 48 -2.48 3.19 -4.64
N ALA A 49 -1.97 3.16 -3.41
CA ALA A 49 -0.78 3.90 -2.99
C ALA A 49 0.52 3.21 -3.42
N GLN A 50 0.52 1.86 -3.51
CA GLN A 50 1.65 1.06 -3.96
C GLN A 50 1.73 0.92 -5.49
N LEU A 51 0.63 1.16 -6.19
CA LEU A 51 0.64 1.20 -7.66
C LEU A 51 1.38 2.45 -8.12
N ASP A 52 2.51 2.24 -8.77
CA ASP A 52 3.25 3.29 -9.46
C ASP A 52 2.33 3.98 -10.46
N LYS A 53 2.04 5.27 -10.20
CA LYS A 53 1.21 6.11 -11.06
C LYS A 53 2.00 6.56 -12.28
N ILE A 54 2.59 5.64 -13.03
CA ILE A 54 3.22 5.97 -14.31
C ILE A 54 2.11 6.46 -15.22
N PRO A 55 2.15 7.73 -15.68
CA PRO A 55 1.16 8.20 -16.63
C PRO A 55 1.32 7.38 -17.91
N ARG A 56 0.29 6.60 -18.26
CA ARG A 56 0.26 5.72 -19.44
C ARG A 56 0.63 6.43 -20.76
N TYR A 57 0.50 7.75 -20.80
CA TYR A 57 0.78 8.59 -21.96
C TYR A 57 1.58 9.82 -21.52
N GLN A 58 2.90 9.75 -21.63
CA GLN A 58 3.71 10.98 -21.71
C GLN A 58 3.85 11.30 -23.19
N TYR A 59 3.24 12.39 -23.66
CA TYR A 59 3.62 12.98 -24.95
C TYR A 59 5.09 13.34 -24.83
N ASN A 60 5.94 12.59 -25.53
CA ASN A 60 7.37 12.84 -25.57
C ASN A 60 7.54 14.22 -26.23
N GLN A 61 7.74 15.26 -25.43
CA GLN A 61 8.13 16.59 -25.91
C GLN A 61 9.59 16.51 -26.37
N LYS A 62 9.88 15.69 -27.38
CA LYS A 62 11.17 15.70 -28.07
C LYS A 62 11.24 17.01 -28.84
N THR A 63 11.72 18.04 -28.13
CA THR A 63 12.50 19.17 -28.63
C THR A 63 12.33 19.47 -30.11
N ILE A 64 11.46 20.43 -30.43
CA ILE A 64 11.55 21.21 -31.66
C ILE A 64 12.89 21.94 -31.61
N LYS A 65 13.97 21.31 -32.10
CA LYS A 65 15.21 22.02 -32.39
C LYS A 65 14.86 23.00 -33.51
N LYS A 66 14.84 24.30 -33.19
CA LYS A 66 14.78 25.36 -34.18
C LYS A 66 15.87 25.10 -35.21
N ILE A 67 15.45 24.76 -36.43
CA ILE A 67 16.31 24.76 -37.61
C ILE A 67 16.77 26.22 -37.76
N LYS A 68 18.09 26.43 -37.72
CA LYS A 68 18.70 27.73 -38.01
C LYS A 68 18.61 28.03 -39.49
#